data_AF-A0A3B9K5A7-F1
#
_entry.id   AF-A0A3B9K5A7-F1
#
_cell.length_a   1.000
_cell.length_b   1.000
_cell.length_c   1.000
_cell.angle_alpha   90.00
_cell.angle_beta   90.00
_cell.angle_gamma   90.00
#
_symmetry.space_group_name_H-M   'P 1'
#
loop_
_entity.id
_entity.type
_entity.pdbx_description
1 polymer ?
#
loop_
_entity_poly.entity_id
_entity_poly.type
_entity_poly.pdbx_seq_one_letter_code
_entity_poly.pdbx_strand_id
1 'polypeptide(L)'
;MTPKGAQNTDNKARTVAVTGVLAGVAFILQLLEFPVPMFMPPFIKFDFSDLPALVGAFALGPVCGVAIEFVKNLIHVMFSGSFAVGELSNFLLGAVFVGVAGFIYKKNKTKNGALIASLAGAVAMAL
;
A
#
# COMPACT_ATOMS: atom_id res chain seq x y z
N MET A 1 38.25 9.64 -15.29
CA MET A 1 37.78 9.67 -13.88
C MET A 1 36.34 10.19 -13.89
N THR A 2 35.35 9.31 -13.84
CA THR A 2 33.93 9.70 -13.78
C THR A 2 33.53 10.02 -12.34
N PRO A 3 32.75 11.10 -12.10
CA PRO A 3 32.41 11.52 -10.76
C PRO A 3 31.43 10.53 -10.11
N LYS A 4 31.87 9.87 -9.03
CA LYS A 4 31.10 8.91 -8.21
C LYS A 4 29.94 9.53 -7.40
N GLY A 5 29.58 10.79 -7.63
CA GLY A 5 28.57 11.52 -6.85
C GLY A 5 27.14 11.48 -7.39
N ALA A 6 26.93 11.14 -8.67
CA ALA A 6 25.62 11.29 -9.33
C ALA A 6 24.67 10.08 -9.22
N GLN A 7 25.16 8.87 -8.92
CA GLN A 7 24.35 7.65 -9.01
C GLN A 7 23.32 7.44 -7.88
N ASN A 8 23.37 8.23 -6.79
CA ASN A 8 22.48 8.07 -5.65
C ASN A 8 21.19 8.91 -5.71
N THR A 9 21.15 9.97 -6.52
CA THR A 9 19.99 10.87 -6.61
C THR A 9 18.93 10.33 -7.57
N ASP A 10 19.35 9.74 -8.70
CA ASP A 10 18.44 9.18 -9.72
C ASP A 10 17.55 8.07 -9.16
N ASN A 11 18.11 7.21 -8.30
CA ASN A 11 17.35 6.12 -7.68
C ASN A 11 16.30 6.64 -6.69
N LYS A 12 16.60 7.69 -5.93
CA LYS A 12 15.65 8.29 -4.98
C LYS A 12 14.51 9.00 -5.70
N ALA A 13 14.83 9.79 -6.73
CA ALA A 13 13.85 10.46 -7.56
C ALA A 13 12.92 9.45 -8.23
N ARG A 14 13.48 8.36 -8.77
CA ARG A 14 12.71 7.24 -9.33
C ARG A 14 11.80 6.58 -8.30
N THR A 15 12.30 6.29 -7.09
CA THR A 15 11.47 5.71 -6.02
C THR A 15 10.27 6.61 -5.70
N VAL A 16 10.49 7.90 -5.49
CA VAL A 16 9.42 8.87 -5.19
C VAL A 16 8.42 8.95 -6.34
N ALA A 17 8.89 9.02 -7.59
CA ALA A 17 8.03 9.07 -8.76
C ALA A 17 7.15 7.81 -8.89
N VAL A 18 7.73 6.62 -8.74
CA VAL A 18 6.97 5.36 -8.80
C VAL A 18 5.99 5.24 -7.64
N THR A 19 6.39 5.60 -6.41
CA THR A 19 5.50 5.67 -5.25
C THR A 19 4.31 6.60 -5.52
N GLY A 20 4.55 7.79 -6.07
CA GLY A 20 3.49 8.74 -6.40
C GLY A 20 2.53 8.22 -7.47
N VAL A 21 3.05 7.60 -8.54
CA VAL A 21 2.22 6.98 -9.58
C VAL A 21 1.37 5.85 -9.01
N LEU A 22 1.96 4.95 -8.20
CA LEU A 22 1.22 3.85 -7.58
C LEU A 22 0.17 4.35 -6.57
N ALA A 23 0.44 5.45 -5.86
CA ALA A 23 -0.55 6.10 -5.00
C ALA A 23 -1.72 6.69 -5.79
N GLY A 24 -1.46 7.30 -6.95
CA GLY A 24 -2.53 7.76 -7.84
C GLY A 24 -3.39 6.60 -8.37
N VAL A 25 -2.76 5.49 -8.76
CA VAL A 25 -3.48 4.28 -9.19
C VAL A 25 -4.29 3.69 -8.03
N ALA A 26 -3.70 3.58 -6.83
CA ALA A 26 -4.39 3.12 -5.64
C ALA A 26 -5.63 3.96 -5.35
N PHE A 27 -5.50 5.29 -5.37
CA PHE A 27 -6.63 6.18 -5.17
C PHE A 27 -7.75 5.96 -6.20
N ILE A 28 -7.43 5.85 -7.50
CA ILE A 28 -8.45 5.58 -8.54
C ILE A 28 -9.16 4.24 -8.27
N LEU A 29 -8.42 3.20 -7.85
CA LEU A 29 -9.03 1.92 -7.49
C LEU A 29 -9.86 2.01 -6.21
N GLN A 30 -9.49 2.88 -5.28
CA GLN A 30 -10.24 3.12 -4.04
C GLN A 30 -11.57 3.81 -4.33
N LEU A 31 -11.66 4.66 -5.35
CA LEU A 31 -12.95 5.25 -5.77
C LEU A 31 -13.97 4.20 -6.24
N LEU A 32 -13.53 2.99 -6.58
CA LEU A 32 -14.38 1.85 -6.97
C LEU A 32 -14.77 0.97 -5.76
N GLU A 33 -14.63 1.49 -4.54
CA GLU A 33 -14.99 0.80 -3.31
C GLU A 33 -16.49 0.50 -3.19
N PHE A 34 -16.84 -0.63 -2.60
CA PHE A 34 -18.24 -1.01 -2.33
C PHE A 34 -18.39 -1.67 -0.95
N PRO A 35 -19.53 -1.45 -0.27
CA PRO A 35 -19.77 -2.06 1.03
C PRO A 35 -20.03 -3.56 0.89
N VAL A 36 -19.53 -4.34 1.86
CA VAL A 36 -19.76 -5.80 1.95
C VAL A 36 -20.38 -6.13 3.31
N PRO A 37 -21.72 -6.01 3.45
CA PRO A 37 -22.40 -5.94 4.75
C PRO A 37 -22.25 -7.16 5.68
N MET A 38 -21.90 -8.33 5.14
CA MET A 38 -21.72 -9.55 5.95
C MET A 38 -20.27 -9.84 6.34
N PHE A 39 -19.29 -9.21 5.68
CA PHE A 39 -17.87 -9.50 5.90
C PHE A 39 -17.10 -8.30 6.46
N MET A 40 -17.59 -7.07 6.26
CA MET A 40 -16.91 -5.84 6.67
C MET A 40 -17.79 -4.99 7.57
N PRO A 41 -17.21 -4.36 8.61
CA PRO A 41 -17.91 -3.36 9.41
C PRO A 41 -18.46 -2.21 8.55
N PRO A 42 -19.56 -1.56 8.95
CA PRO A 42 -20.21 -0.51 8.14
C PRO A 42 -19.33 0.73 7.89
N PHE A 43 -18.20 0.85 8.60
CA PHE A 43 -17.25 1.94 8.48
C PHE A 43 -16.18 1.69 7.41
N ILE A 44 -16.03 0.46 6.92
CA ILE A 44 -14.98 0.07 5.98
C ILE A 44 -15.62 -0.56 4.75
N LYS A 45 -15.16 -0.18 3.56
CA LYS A 45 -15.61 -0.75 2.29
C LYS A 45 -14.51 -1.61 1.69
N PHE A 46 -14.92 -2.56 0.87
CA PHE A 46 -13.98 -3.38 0.13
C PHE A 46 -13.45 -2.59 -1.06
N ASP A 47 -12.13 -2.60 -1.25
CA ASP A 47 -11.46 -1.95 -2.38
C ASP A 47 -10.25 -2.76 -2.86
N PHE A 48 -9.76 -2.44 -4.07
CA PHE A 48 -8.60 -3.12 -4.68
C PHE A 48 -7.29 -2.32 -4.56
N SER A 49 -7.32 -1.19 -3.86
CA SER A 49 -6.24 -0.22 -3.84
C SER A 49 -5.02 -0.65 -3.03
N ASP A 50 -5.17 -1.67 -2.18
CA ASP A 50 -4.05 -2.33 -1.47
C ASP A 50 -3.12 -3.08 -2.44
N LEU A 51 -3.59 -3.47 -3.62
CA LEU A 51 -2.77 -4.19 -4.61
C LEU A 51 -1.61 -3.33 -5.14
N PRO A 52 -1.84 -2.09 -5.63
CA PRO A 52 -0.73 -1.16 -5.96
C PRO A 52 0.23 -0.91 -4.80
N ALA A 53 -0.27 -0.79 -3.56
CA ALA A 53 0.56 -0.58 -2.39
C ALA A 53 1.45 -1.79 -2.10
N LEU A 54 0.89 -2.99 -2.22
CA LEU A 54 1.61 -4.25 -2.09
C LEU A 54 2.69 -4.42 -3.17
N VAL A 55 2.36 -4.09 -4.42
CA VAL A 55 3.33 -4.06 -5.53
C VAL A 55 4.46 -3.07 -5.22
N GLY A 56 4.12 -1.88 -4.72
CA GLY A 56 5.08 -0.89 -4.25
C GLY A 56 5.98 -1.41 -3.13
N ALA A 57 5.41 -2.13 -2.15
CA ALA A 57 6.17 -2.74 -1.07
C ALA A 57 7.15 -3.81 -1.54
N PHE A 58 6.73 -4.65 -2.48
CA PHE A 58 7.57 -5.71 -3.03
C PHE A 58 8.68 -5.17 -3.94
N ALA A 59 8.39 -4.12 -4.73
CA ALA A 59 9.33 -3.52 -5.65
C ALA A 59 10.33 -2.57 -4.97
N LEU A 60 9.85 -1.68 -4.10
CA LEU A 60 10.62 -0.57 -3.54
C LEU A 60 10.91 -0.72 -2.04
N GLY A 61 10.18 -1.59 -1.35
CA GLY A 61 10.32 -1.88 0.08
C GLY A 61 9.09 -1.47 0.90
N PRO A 62 8.92 -2.04 2.12
CA PRO A 62 7.70 -1.91 2.92
C PRO A 62 7.30 -0.45 3.20
N VAL A 63 8.28 0.42 3.44
CA VAL A 63 8.05 1.85 3.69
C VAL A 63 7.36 2.53 2.50
N CYS A 64 7.72 2.17 1.27
CA CYS A 64 7.08 2.73 0.08
C CYS A 64 5.63 2.26 -0.06
N GLY A 65 5.33 1.01 0.31
CA GLY A 65 3.96 0.50 0.32
C GLY A 65 3.08 1.20 1.35
N VAL A 66 3.58 1.36 2.58
CA VAL A 66 2.88 2.12 3.63
C VAL A 66 2.69 3.59 3.22
N ALA A 67 3.65 4.19 2.52
CA ALA A 67 3.50 5.53 1.98
C ALA A 67 2.40 5.62 0.89
N ILE A 68 2.28 4.60 0.03
CA ILE A 68 1.19 4.52 -0.96
C ILE A 68 -0.17 4.46 -0.25
N GLU A 69 -0.30 3.58 0.76
CA GLU A 69 -1.49 3.47 1.61
C GLU A 69 -1.86 4.78 2.30
N PHE A 70 -0.86 5.51 2.80
CA PHE A 70 -1.08 6.78 3.44
C PHE A 70 -1.59 7.83 2.45
N VAL A 71 -0.94 7.96 1.29
CA VAL A 71 -1.28 8.97 0.29
C VAL A 71 -2.65 8.71 -0.33
N LYS A 72 -2.98 7.45 -0.67
CA LYS A 72 -4.30 7.13 -1.25
C LYS A 72 -5.43 7.53 -0.29
N ASN A 73 -5.31 7.20 1.00
CA ASN A 73 -6.33 7.44 2.00
C ASN A 73 -6.42 8.93 2.37
N LEU A 74 -5.28 9.64 2.37
CA LEU A 74 -5.24 11.09 2.58
C LEU A 74 -5.99 11.84 1.47
N ILE A 75 -5.87 11.40 0.22
CA ILE A 75 -6.62 11.99 -0.90
C ILE A 75 -8.10 11.58 -0.78
N HIS A 76 -8.38 10.31 -0.51
CA HIS A 76 -9.74 9.78 -0.41
C HIS A 76 -10.60 10.46 0.66
N VAL A 77 -9.99 10.89 1.78
CA VAL A 77 -10.72 11.59 2.85
C VAL A 77 -11.42 12.86 2.38
N MET A 78 -10.93 13.52 1.32
CA MET A 78 -11.54 14.73 0.76
C MET A 78 -12.79 14.42 -0.10
N PHE A 79 -12.93 13.17 -0.55
CA PHE A 79 -14.04 12.71 -1.39
C PHE A 79 -15.05 11.84 -0.63
N SER A 80 -14.65 11.35 0.54
CA SER A 80 -15.44 10.46 1.38
C SER A 80 -16.37 11.20 2.34
N GLY A 81 -17.54 10.61 2.60
CA GLY A 81 -18.49 11.04 3.63
C GLY A 81 -18.29 10.39 5.01
N SER A 82 -17.26 9.57 5.20
CA SER A 82 -17.08 8.68 6.37
C SER A 82 -16.51 9.37 7.63
N PHE A 83 -16.52 10.71 7.69
CA PHE A 83 -15.92 11.50 8.79
C PHE A 83 -14.49 11.08 9.15
N ALA A 84 -13.68 10.65 8.17
CA ALA A 84 -12.29 10.17 8.30
C ALA A 84 -12.08 8.83 9.04
N VAL A 85 -13.11 8.25 9.68
CA VAL A 85 -12.97 6.99 10.44
C VAL A 85 -12.74 5.80 9.51
N GLY A 86 -13.43 5.79 8.37
CA GLY A 86 -13.30 4.73 7.38
C GLY A 86 -11.92 4.72 6.72
N GLU A 87 -11.43 5.90 6.34
CA GLU A 87 -10.12 6.07 5.69
C GLU A 87 -8.98 5.78 6.66
N LEU A 88 -9.12 6.17 7.93
CA LEU A 88 -8.14 5.84 8.96
C LEU A 88 -8.09 4.31 9.17
N SER A 89 -9.24 3.66 9.23
CA SER A 89 -9.33 2.21 9.38
C SER A 89 -8.70 1.50 8.17
N ASN A 90 -9.01 1.96 6.95
CA ASN A 90 -8.45 1.43 5.72
C ASN A 90 -6.92 1.59 5.69
N PHE A 91 -6.42 2.77 6.08
CA PHE A 91 -4.99 3.02 6.20
C PHE A 91 -4.31 2.09 7.22
N LEU A 92 -4.89 1.89 8.41
CA LEU A 92 -4.30 1.04 9.44
C LEU A 92 -4.24 -0.42 8.99
N LEU A 93 -5.34 -0.95 8.47
CA LEU A 93 -5.42 -2.32 7.95
C LEU A 93 -4.47 -2.52 6.77
N GLY A 94 -4.51 -1.62 5.79
CA GLY A 94 -3.63 -1.63 4.62
C GLY A 94 -2.16 -1.50 5.00
N ALA A 95 -1.81 -0.62 5.95
CA ALA A 95 -0.43 -0.45 6.42
C ALA A 95 0.09 -1.69 7.14
N VAL A 96 -0.72 -2.37 7.93
CA VAL A 96 -0.36 -3.65 8.56
C VAL A 96 -0.17 -4.72 7.48
N PHE A 97 -1.14 -4.88 6.58
CA PHE A 97 -1.09 -5.84 5.48
C PHE A 97 0.18 -5.67 4.63
N VAL A 98 0.35 -4.48 4.05
CA VAL A 98 1.43 -4.14 3.13
C VAL A 98 2.78 -4.07 3.85
N GLY A 99 2.80 -3.59 5.10
CA GLY A 99 4.00 -3.50 5.92
C GLY A 99 4.56 -4.88 6.27
N VAL A 100 3.72 -5.78 6.79
CA VAL A 100 4.10 -7.16 7.14
C VAL A 100 4.50 -7.94 5.89
N ALA A 101 3.67 -7.90 4.84
CA ALA A 101 3.98 -8.56 3.58
C ALA A 101 5.30 -8.03 2.98
N GLY A 102 5.47 -6.71 2.92
CA GLY A 102 6.70 -6.08 2.42
C GLY A 102 7.94 -6.46 3.22
N PHE A 103 7.83 -6.56 4.55
CA PHE A 103 8.95 -6.95 5.41
C PHE A 103 9.35 -8.42 5.24
N ILE A 104 8.37 -9.32 5.15
CA ILE A 104 8.61 -10.75 4.92
C ILE A 104 9.20 -10.97 3.51
N TYR A 105 8.60 -10.35 2.49
CA TYR A 105 9.07 -10.48 1.11
C TYR A 105 10.49 -9.94 0.91
N LYS A 106 10.86 -8.87 1.62
CA LYS A 106 12.22 -8.31 1.57
C LYS A 106 13.31 -9.34 1.91
N LYS A 107 12.99 -10.36 2.73
CA LYS A 107 13.93 -11.42 3.11
C LYS A 107 14.09 -12.50 2.04
N ASN A 108 13.04 -12.83 1.28
CA ASN A 108 13.08 -13.87 0.25
C ASN A 108 12.25 -13.48 -0.98
N LYS A 109 12.91 -12.85 -1.97
CA LYS A 109 12.27 -12.30 -3.18
C LYS A 109 11.99 -13.38 -4.23
N THR A 110 11.07 -14.28 -3.93
CA THR A 110 10.62 -15.33 -4.85
C THR A 110 9.10 -15.27 -5.02
N LYS A 111 8.55 -15.90 -6.07
CA LYS A 111 7.09 -15.96 -6.28
C LYS A 111 6.38 -16.62 -5.09
N ASN A 112 6.94 -17.71 -4.58
CA ASN A 112 6.42 -18.37 -3.38
C ASN A 112 6.57 -17.49 -2.13
N GLY A 113 7.67 -16.72 -2.03
CA GLY A 113 7.87 -15.73 -0.97
C GLY A 113 6.82 -14.62 -1.00
N ALA A 114 6.41 -14.14 -2.19
CA ALA A 114 5.33 -13.15 -2.32
C ALA A 114 4.00 -13.71 -1.82
N LEU A 115 3.66 -14.95 -2.20
CA LEU A 115 2.43 -15.59 -1.73
C LEU A 115 2.42 -15.75 -0.20
N ILE A 116 3.50 -16.27 0.38
CA ILE A 116 3.62 -16.44 1.83
C ILE A 116 3.57 -15.08 2.55
N ALA A 117 4.25 -14.07 2.01
CA ALA A 117 4.24 -12.73 2.56
C ALA A 117 2.83 -12.10 2.54
N SER A 118 2.10 -12.23 1.43
CA SER A 118 0.73 -11.74 1.33
C SER A 118 -0.21 -12.47 2.29
N LEU A 119 -0.09 -13.80 2.42
CA LEU A 119 -0.89 -14.58 3.37
C LEU A 119 -0.59 -14.17 4.82
N ALA A 120 0.68 -14.02 5.17
CA ALA A 120 1.08 -13.57 6.51
C ALA A 120 0.61 -12.15 6.80
N GLY A 121 0.68 -11.25 5.81
CA GLY A 121 0.12 -9.90 5.92
C GLY A 121 -1.39 -9.91 6.12
N ALA A 122 -2.12 -10.76 5.38
CA ALA A 122 -3.57 -10.87 5.49
C ALA A 122 -3.99 -11.42 6.87
N VAL A 123 -3.26 -12.42 7.39
CA VAL A 123 -3.47 -12.92 8.75
C VAL A 123 -3.18 -11.84 9.79
N ALA A 124 -2.08 -11.09 9.63
CA ALA A 124 -1.72 -10.01 10.55
C ALA A 124 -2.75 -8.86 10.55
N MET A 125 -3.35 -8.57 9.40
CA MET A 125 -4.44 -7.61 9.26
C MET A 125 -5.75 -8.09 9.92
N ALA A 126 -5.99 -9.41 9.95
CA ALA A 126 -7.20 -9.99 10.49
C ALA A 126 -7.21 -10.17 12.03
N LEU A 127 -6.04 -10.06 12.67
CA LEU A 127 -5.85 -10.15 14.13
C LEU A 127 -6.02 -8.78 14.79
#